data_AF-N2C0J7-F1
#
_entry.id   AF-N2C0J7-F1
#
_cell.length_a   1.000
_cell.length_b   1.000
_cell.length_c   1.000
_cell.angle_alpha   90.00
_cell.angle_beta   90.00
_cell.angle_gamma   90.00
#
_symmetry.space_group_name_H-M   'P 1'
#
loop_
_entity.id
_entity.type
_entity.pdbx_description
1 polymer ?
#
loop_
_entity_poly.entity_id
_entity_poly.type
_entity_poly.pdbx_seq_one_letter_code
_entity_poly.pdbx_strand_id
1 'polypeptide(L)' 'MLNGAQTTSLVGVMAAVRTGELSENQAVKVISTSIGITPEEARAIIRGEV' A
#
# COMPACT_ATOMS: atom_id res chain seq x y z
N MET A 1 0.08 13.03 -8.53
CA MET A 1 0.77 12.11 -9.45
C MET A 1 1.71 11.26 -8.63
N LEU A 2 1.62 9.93 -8.74
CA LEU A 2 2.57 9.00 -8.13
C LEU A 2 3.95 9.22 -8.76
N ASN A 3 4.96 9.56 -7.95
CA ASN A 3 6.34 9.66 -8.44
C ASN A 3 7.05 8.28 -8.33
N GLY A 4 8.24 8.15 -8.92
CA GLY A 4 8.99 6.88 -8.95
C GLY A 4 9.29 6.30 -7.56
N ALA A 5 9.47 7.15 -6.56
CA ALA A 5 9.66 6.72 -5.17
C ALA A 5 8.37 6.12 -4.58
N GLN A 6 7.23 6.78 -4.76
CA GLN A 6 5.94 6.29 -4.28
C GLN A 6 5.53 4.97 -4.95
N THR A 7 5.83 4.81 -6.24
CA THR A 7 5.56 3.56 -6.96
C THR A 7 6.41 2.40 -6.43
N THR A 8 7.68 2.67 -6.14
CA THR A 8 8.59 1.67 -5.55
C THR A 8 8.14 1.28 -4.13
N SER A 9 7.73 2.26 -3.32
CA SER A 9 7.17 2.02 -1.99
C SER A 9 5.91 1.16 -2.05
N LEU A 10 5.00 1.41 -3.00
CA LEU A 10 3.78 0.62 -3.16
C LEU A 10 4.09 -0.84 -3.50
N VAL A 11 4.96 -1.08 -4.49
CA VAL A 11 5.34 -2.44 -4.90
C VAL A 11 5.97 -3.23 -3.74
N GLY A 12 6.86 -2.58 -2.98
CA GLY A 12 7.50 -3.19 -1.81
C GLY A 12 6.49 -3.58 -0.73
N VAL A 13 5.55 -2.68 -0.40
CA VAL A 13 4.49 -2.97 0.59
C VAL A 13 3.60 -4.12 0.12
N MET A 14 3.21 -4.14 -1.16
CA MET A 14 2.40 -5.23 -1.71
C MET A 14 3.13 -6.59 -1.71
N ALA A 15 4.46 -6.59 -1.88
CA ALA A 15 5.25 -7.82 -1.77
C ALA A 15 5.29 -8.31 -0.32
N ALA A 16 5.53 -7.41 0.64
CA ALA A 16 5.60 -7.74 2.07
C ALA A 16 4.26 -8.24 2.64
N VAL A 17 3.12 -7.74 2.14
CA VAL A 17 1.81 -8.29 2.49
C VAL A 17 1.65 -9.72 1.98
N ARG A 18 2.06 -9.99 0.73
CA ARG A 18 1.94 -11.32 0.12
C ARG A 18 2.83 -12.37 0.78
N THR A 19 3.99 -11.97 1.30
CA THR A 19 4.89 -12.85 2.05
C THR A 19 4.49 -13.02 3.53
N GLY A 20 3.48 -12.27 4.00
CA GLY A 20 3.06 -12.27 5.41
C GLY A 20 3.99 -11.49 6.35
N GLU A 21 5.00 -10.79 5.82
CA GLU A 21 5.91 -9.94 6.58
C GLU A 21 5.21 -8.68 7.12
N LEU A 22 4.19 -8.22 6.39
CA LEU A 22 3.34 -7.09 6.77
C LEU A 22 1.89 -7.54 6.84
N SER A 23 1.21 -7.25 7.96
CA SER A 23 -0.25 -7.42 8.02
C SER A 23 -0.94 -6.39 7.12
N GLU A 24 -2.16 -6.72 6.65
CA GLU A 24 -2.98 -5.80 5.85
C GLU A 24 -3.17 -4.44 6.55
N ASN A 25 -3.41 -4.43 7.88
CA ASN A 25 -3.59 -3.21 8.65
C ASN A 25 -2.32 -2.33 8.72
N GLN A 26 -1.14 -2.96 8.78
CA GLN A 26 0.12 -2.23 8.73
C GLN A 26 0.37 -1.67 7.33
N ALA A 27 0.07 -2.44 6.29
CA ALA A 27 0.21 -1.99 4.90
C ALA A 27 -0.72 -0.82 4.56
N VAL A 28 -1.96 -0.86 5.03
CA VAL A 28 -2.92 0.25 4.89
C VAL A 28 -2.33 1.54 5.48
N LYS A 29 -1.78 1.50 6.70
CA LYS A 29 -1.16 2.67 7.34
C LYS A 29 0.03 3.22 6.55
N VAL A 30 0.87 2.34 6.01
CA VAL A 30 2.03 2.76 5.21
C VAL A 30 1.57 3.43 3.92
N ILE A 31 0.69 2.78 3.16
CA ILE A 31 0.20 3.28 1.87
C ILE A 31 -0.57 4.60 2.04
N SER A 32 -1.48 4.69 3.02
CA SER A 32 -2.26 5.91 3.26
C SER A 32 -1.36 7.10 3.57
N THR A 33 -0.28 6.88 4.33
CA THR A 33 0.68 7.93 4.71
C THR A 33 1.62 8.31 3.57
N SER A 34 2.16 7.33 2.84
CA SER A 34 3.14 7.58 1.78
C SER A 34 2.54 8.14 0.49
N ILE A 35 1.27 7.84 0.22
CA ILE A 35 0.57 8.28 -0.99
C ILE A 35 -0.37 9.45 -0.71
N GLY A 36 -0.84 9.61 0.53
CA GLY A 36 -1.79 10.67 0.92
C GLY A 36 -3.23 10.34 0.51
N ILE A 37 -3.63 9.08 0.67
CA ILE A 37 -4.99 8.58 0.39
C ILE A 37 -5.66 8.08 1.66
N THR A 38 -6.97 7.83 1.60
CA THR A 38 -7.72 7.29 2.73
C THR A 38 -7.36 5.83 3.04
N PRO A 39 -7.58 5.35 4.28
CA PRO A 39 -7.41 3.94 4.62
C PRO A 39 -8.27 2.99 3.78
N GLU A 40 -9.50 3.41 3.42
CA GLU A 40 -10.37 2.66 2.52
C GLU A 40 -9.76 2.50 1.12
N GLU A 41 -9.28 3.59 0.52
CA GLU A 41 -8.62 3.56 -0.80
C GLU A 41 -7.34 2.70 -0.76
N ALA A 42 -6.54 2.83 0.30
CA ALA A 42 -5.35 2.01 0.48
C ALA A 42 -5.69 0.52 0.57
N ARG A 43 -6.80 0.17 1.24
CA ARG A 43 -7.25 -1.22 1.36
C ARG A 43 -7.74 -1.78 0.02
N ALA A 44 -8.48 -0.99 -0.77
CA ALA A 44 -8.89 -1.39 -2.12
C ALA A 44 -7.69 -1.69 -3.03
N ILE A 45 -6.63 -0.87 -2.96
CA ILE A 45 -5.37 -1.10 -3.71
C ILE A 45 -4.69 -2.40 -3.26
N ILE A 46 -4.57 -2.65 -1.95
CA ILE A 46 -3.93 -3.86 -1.43
C ILE A 46 -4.67 -5.13 -1.89
N ARG A 47 -6.00 -5.07 -1.96
CA ARG A 47 -6.85 -6.20 -2.38
C ARG A 47 -6.96 -6.37 -3.90
N GLY A 48 -6.53 -5.36 -4.67
CA GLY A 48 -6.67 -5.36 -6.13
C GLY A 48 -8.11 -5.10 -6.61
N GLU A 49 -8.88 -4.33 -5.83
CA GLU A 49 -10.28 -3.99 -6.11
C GLU A 49 -10.43 -2.69 -6.96
N VAL A 50 -9.33 -2.19 -7.53
CA VAL A 50 -9.22 -0.97 -8.34
C VAL A 50 -8.73 -1.24 -9.76
#